data_AF-A0A7M2ADU8-F1
#
_entry.id   AF-A0A7M2ADU8-F1
#
_cell.length_a   1.000
_cell.length_b   1.000
_cell.length_c   1.000
_cell.angle_alpha   90.00
_cell.angle_beta   90.00
_cell.angle_gamma   90.00
#
_symmetry.space_group_name_H-M   'P 1'
#
loop_
_entity.id
_entity.type
_entity.pdbx_description
1 polymer ?
#
loop_
_entity_poly.entity_id
_entity_poly.type
_entity_poly.pdbx_seq_one_letter_code
_entity_poly.pdbx_strand_id
1 'polypeptide(L)' 'MTIQIINGDLLEASENILGHQVNCQGVMGSGIAKILRDRYPNLFPEYKKYCDQYTPDELLGHCQLVQTDC' A
#
# COMPACT_ATOMS: atom_id res chain seq x y z
N MET A 1 4.65 20.00 13.90
CA MET A 1 4.60 19.04 12.78
C MET A 1 3.79 19.69 11.68
N THR A 2 4.32 19.82 10.47
CA THR A 2 3.70 20.60 9.39
C THR A 2 3.34 19.67 8.24
N ILE A 3 2.11 19.78 7.74
CA ILE A 3 1.64 19.02 6.57
C ILE A 3 1.86 19.90 5.33
N GLN A 4 2.50 19.35 4.30
CA GLN A 4 2.62 19.98 2.99
C GLN A 4 1.67 19.27 2.02
N ILE A 5 0.84 20.05 1.31
CA ILE A 5 -0.08 19.53 0.31
C ILE A 5 0.50 19.87 -1.07
N ILE A 6 0.81 18.83 -1.85
CA ILE A 6 1.40 18.96 -3.19
C ILE A 6 0.35 18.48 -4.20
N ASN A 7 0.08 19.30 -5.21
CA ASN A 7 -0.77 18.90 -6.34
C ASN A 7 0.10 18.24 -7.41
N GLY A 8 -0.04 16.93 -7.60
CA GLY A 8 0.74 16.15 -8.55
C GLY A 8 0.31 14.69 -8.58
N ASP A 9 1.06 13.87 -9.32
CA ASP A 9 0.89 12.42 -9.30
C ASP A 9 1.69 11.82 -8.13
N LEU A 10 1.03 11.03 -7.29
CA LEU A 10 1.66 10.33 -6.16
C LEU A 10 2.79 9.41 -6.62
N LEU A 11 2.70 8.92 -7.86
CA LEU A 11 3.67 8.01 -8.47
C LEU A 11 4.97 8.68 -8.91
N GLU A 12 5.01 10.02 -8.91
CA GLU A 12 6.19 10.85 -9.20
C GLU A 12 6.73 11.51 -7.92
N ALA A 13 6.23 11.10 -6.75
CA ALA A 13 6.72 11.55 -5.45
C ALA A 13 8.21 11.21 -5.27
N SER A 14 8.96 12.17 -4.73
CA SER A 14 10.40 12.02 -4.46
C SER A 14 10.69 11.36 -3.10
N GLU A 15 9.66 11.21 -2.28
CA GLU A 15 9.72 10.67 -0.94
C GLU A 15 9.99 9.16 -0.95
N ASN A 16 10.69 8.67 0.08
CA ASN A 16 11.10 7.28 0.14
C ASN A 16 9.98 6.30 0.52
N ILE A 17 8.87 6.80 1.08
CA ILE A 17 7.76 5.98 1.58
C ILE A 17 6.45 6.51 1.00
N LEU A 18 5.75 5.64 0.29
CA LEU A 18 4.37 5.87 -0.15
C LEU A 18 3.40 5.21 0.83
N GLY A 19 2.65 6.02 1.57
CA GLY A 19 1.56 5.53 2.42
C GLY A 19 0.22 5.56 1.68
N HIS A 20 -0.54 4.47 1.71
CA HIS A 20 -1.92 4.46 1.24
C HIS A 20 -2.81 3.57 2.11
N GLN A 21 -4.10 3.87 2.14
CA GLN A 21 -5.08 3.03 2.82
C GLN A 21 -5.32 1.73 2.03
N VAL A 22 -5.49 0.63 2.75
CA VAL A 22 -5.88 -0.69 2.24
C VAL A 22 -7.14 -1.19 2.95
N ASN A 23 -7.77 -2.23 2.39
CA ASN A 23 -8.73 -3.05 3.12
C ASN A 23 -8.02 -4.19 3.85
N CYS A 24 -8.75 -4.94 4.69
CA CYS A 24 -8.23 -6.10 5.40
C CYS A 24 -8.64 -7.44 4.75
N GLN A 25 -9.12 -7.39 3.49
CA GLN A 25 -9.64 -8.57 2.76
C GLN A 25 -8.61 -9.12 1.76
N GLY A 26 -7.40 -8.58 1.70
CA GLY A 26 -6.38 -9.01 0.74
C GLY A 26 -6.74 -8.67 -0.71
N VAL A 27 -7.59 -7.67 -0.95
CA VAL A 27 -8.02 -7.26 -2.30
C VAL A 27 -7.33 -5.96 -2.70
N MET A 28 -6.80 -5.91 -3.92
CA MET A 28 -6.07 -4.75 -4.45
C MET A 28 -6.50 -4.43 -5.90
N GLY A 29 -7.80 -4.18 -6.09
CA GLY A 29 -8.44 -4.22 -7.41
C GLY A 29 -8.80 -2.87 -8.06
N SER A 30 -8.67 -1.75 -7.37
CA SER A 30 -9.08 -0.43 -7.87
C SER A 30 -8.24 0.72 -7.31
N GLY A 31 -8.38 1.90 -7.93
CA GLY A 31 -7.73 3.14 -7.47
C GLY A 31 -6.21 3.03 -7.41
N ILE A 32 -5.61 3.76 -6.47
CA ILE A 32 -4.15 3.76 -6.26
C ILE A 32 -3.60 2.35 -5.99
N ALA A 33 -4.36 1.52 -5.26
CA ALA A 33 -3.94 0.18 -4.89
C ALA A 33 -3.73 -0.72 -6.14
N LYS A 34 -4.62 -0.65 -7.13
CA LYS A 34 -4.42 -1.36 -8.41
C LYS A 34 -3.19 -0.86 -9.15
N ILE A 35 -3.00 0.46 -9.20
CA ILE A 35 -1.86 1.05 -9.93
C ILE A 35 -0.54 0.63 -9.27
N LEU A 36 -0.46 0.65 -7.94
CA LEU A 36 0.71 0.20 -7.20
C LEU A 36 0.97 -1.30 -7.37
N ARG A 37 -0.08 -2.14 -7.35
CA ARG A 37 0.05 -3.58 -7.66
C ARG A 37 0.64 -3.82 -9.04
N ASP A 38 0.14 -3.11 -10.04
CA ASP A 38 0.56 -3.31 -11.43
C ASP A 38 1.99 -2.77 -11.65
N ARG A 39 2.41 -1.75 -10.89
CA ARG A 39 3.76 -1.16 -10.94
C ARG A 39 4.82 -1.93 -10.15
N TYR A 40 4.49 -2.47 -8.98
CA TYR A 40 5.42 -3.15 -8.07
C TYR A 40 5.04 -4.63 -7.92
N PRO A 41 5.64 -5.54 -8.71
CA PRO A 41 5.19 -6.93 -8.79
C PRO A 41 5.22 -7.70 -7.46
N ASN A 42 6.12 -7.33 -6.54
CA ASN A 42 6.25 -7.97 -5.23
C ASN A 42 5.26 -7.44 -4.18
N LEU A 43 4.65 -6.28 -4.40
CA LEU A 43 3.78 -5.62 -3.42
C LEU A 43 2.54 -6.44 -3.08
N PHE A 44 1.80 -6.89 -4.09
CA PHE A 44 0.56 -7.63 -3.86
C PHE A 44 0.80 -9.03 -3.26
N PRO A 45 1.78 -9.83 -3.71
CA PRO A 45 2.13 -11.08 -3.05
C PRO A 45 2.44 -10.90 -1.54
N GLU A 46 3.25 -9.90 -1.18
CA GLU A 46 3.60 -9.65 0.23
C GLU A 46 2.41 -9.15 1.06
N TYR A 47 1.59 -8.25 0.50
CA TYR A 47 0.35 -7.80 1.13
C TYR A 47 -0.64 -8.96 1.33
N LYS A 48 -0.87 -9.77 0.30
CA LYS A 48 -1.80 -10.90 0.37
C LYS A 48 -1.34 -11.94 1.39
N LYS A 49 -0.05 -12.27 1.39
CA LYS A 49 0.56 -13.18 2.37
C LYS A 49 0.38 -12.69 3.80
N TYR A 50 0.48 -11.38 4.04
CA TYR A 50 0.24 -10.81 5.36
C TYR A 50 -1.24 -10.88 5.74
N CYS A 51 -2.16 -10.52 4.84
CA CYS A 51 -3.60 -10.65 5.11
C CYS A 51 -4.03 -12.09 5.38
N ASP A 52 -3.41 -13.08 4.72
CA ASP A 52 -3.77 -14.49 4.89
C ASP A 52 -3.33 -15.10 6.23
N GLN A 53 -2.52 -14.38 7.03
CA GLN A 53 -2.09 -14.82 8.36
C GLN A 53 -3.06 -14.46 9.48
N TYR A 54 -4.02 -13.57 9.22
CA TYR A 54 -4.89 -13.00 10.23
C TYR A 54 -6.33 -12.92 9.74
N THR A 55 -7.26 -12.75 10.66
CA THR A 55 -8.63 -12.34 10.31
C THR A 55 -8.66 -10.86 9.95
N PRO A 56 -9.66 -10.40 9.17
CA PRO A 56 -9.77 -8.99 8.80
C PRO A 56 -9.82 -8.03 10.01
N ASP A 57 -10.47 -8.43 11.10
CA ASP A 57 -10.60 -7.60 12.31
C ASP A 57 -9.27 -7.42 13.05
N GLU A 58 -8.42 -8.45 13.04
CA GLU A 58 -7.08 -8.41 13.65
C GLU A 58 -6.10 -7.50 12.89
N LEU A 59 -6.41 -7.14 11.63
CA LEU A 59 -5.58 -6.27 10.81
C LEU A 59 -5.94 -4.79 10.94
N LEU A 60 -7.05 -4.45 11.60
CA LEU A 60 -7.49 -3.06 11.71
C LEU A 60 -6.48 -2.23 12.52
N GLY A 61 -6.06 -1.11 11.95
CA GLY A 61 -5.08 -0.20 12.57
C GLY A 61 -3.63 -0.65 12.43
N HIS A 62 -3.37 -1.81 11.82
CA HIS A 62 -2.01 -2.27 11.53
C HIS A 62 -1.46 -1.58 10.28
N CYS A 63 -0.14 -1.49 10.22
CA CYS A 63 0.59 -0.98 9.07
C CYS A 63 1.64 -2.03 8.65
N GLN A 64 1.69 -2.32 7.35
CA GLN A 64 2.71 -3.19 6.76
C GLN A 64 3.65 -2.33 5.93
N LEU A 65 4.95 -2.42 6.22
CA LEU A 65 5.99 -1.87 5.35
C LEU A 65 6.45 -2.96 4.37
N VAL A 66 6.42 -2.66 3.08
CA VAL A 66 6.91 -3.55 2.03
C VAL A 66 7.98 -2.80 1.24
N GLN A 67 9.20 -3.33 1.23
CA GLN A 67 10.23 -2.84 0.33
C GLN A 67 9.92 -3.35 -1.08
N THR A 68 9.64 -2.43 -2.00
CA THR A 68 9.45 -2.74 -3.41
C THR A 68 10.75 -2.57 -4.15
N ASP A 69 10.99 -3.41 -5.15
CA ASP A 69 12.15 -3.26 -6.03
C ASP A 69 11.93 -2.01 -6.89
N CYS A 70 12.74 -0.97 -6.63
CA CYS A 70 12.88 0.22 -7.45
C CYS A 70 14.26 0.26 -8.09
#